data_AF-A0A1Y1KIN3-F1
#
_entry.id   AF-A0A1Y1KIN3-F1
#
_cell.length_a   1.000
_cell.length_b   1.000
_cell.length_c   1.000
_cell.angle_alpha   90.00
_cell.angle_beta   90.00
_cell.angle_gamma   90.00
#
_symmetry.space_group_name_H-M   'P 1'
#
loop_
_entity.id
_entity.type
_entity.pdbx_description
1 polymer ?
#
loop_
_entity_poly.entity_id
_entity_poly.type
_entity_poly.pdbx_seq_one_letter_code
_entity_poly.pdbx_strand_id
1 'polypeptide(L)'
;GKLADFAAAVSSGEQNELQDVLSCMNVEERMQKALIVLKKELMNAQLQSKITKDVESKISKRQREYWLMEQMKGIRRELGLESDGKDKLVEKFKEKAAKLAMPDPVRKVFDEEINKLAHLETAASEFNVTRNYLDWL
;
A
#
# COMPACT_ATOMS: atom_id res chain seq x y z
N GLY A 1 1.92 -29.63 -41.79
CA GLY A 1 0.48 -29.34 -41.96
C GLY A 1 -0.18 -29.16 -40.62
N LYS A 2 -0.77 -30.22 -40.06
CA LYS A 2 -1.60 -30.19 -38.85
C LYS A 2 -0.99 -29.51 -37.62
N LEU A 3 0.32 -29.62 -37.41
CA LEU A 3 1.02 -28.94 -36.30
C LEU A 3 1.06 -27.42 -36.45
N ALA A 4 1.23 -26.92 -37.68
CA ALA A 4 1.21 -25.48 -37.96
C ALA A 4 -0.22 -24.92 -37.88
N ASP A 5 -1.21 -25.70 -38.31
CA ASP A 5 -2.62 -25.32 -38.20
C ASP A 5 -3.09 -25.31 -36.73
N PHE A 6 -2.58 -26.23 -35.90
CA PHE A 6 -2.83 -26.24 -34.45
C PHE A 6 -2.12 -25.09 -33.73
N ALA A 7 -0.88 -24.76 -34.14
CA ALA A 7 -0.16 -23.59 -33.65
C ALA A 7 -0.89 -22.28 -33.97
N ALA A 8 -1.44 -22.15 -35.18
CA ALA A 8 -2.25 -21.01 -35.58
C ALA A 8 -3.56 -20.92 -34.78
N ALA A 9 -4.25 -22.04 -34.57
CA ALA A 9 -5.53 -22.07 -33.83
C ALA A 9 -5.38 -21.77 -32.32
N VAL A 10 -4.23 -22.07 -31.72
CA VAL A 10 -3.95 -21.80 -30.30
C VAL A 10 -3.35 -20.40 -30.09
N SER A 11 -2.74 -19.80 -31.11
CA SER A 11 -2.15 -18.46 -30.98
C SER A 11 -3.21 -17.36 -31.09
N SER A 12 -3.14 -16.37 -30.21
CA SER A 12 -3.95 -15.14 -30.27
C SER A 12 -3.28 -14.05 -31.10
N GLY A 13 -2.50 -14.46 -32.11
CA GLY A 13 -1.71 -13.55 -32.96
C GLY A 13 -2.58 -12.63 -33.82
N GLU A 14 -1.96 -11.59 -34.41
CA GLU A 14 -2.69 -10.68 -35.30
C GLU A 14 -3.26 -11.45 -36.51
N GLN A 15 -4.50 -11.13 -36.86
CA GLN A 15 -5.27 -11.83 -37.90
C GLN A 15 -4.54 -11.89 -39.25
N ASN A 16 -3.71 -10.89 -39.55
CA ASN A 16 -2.85 -10.84 -40.73
C ASN A 16 -1.68 -11.83 -40.66
N GLU A 17 -1.02 -11.97 -39.51
CA GLU A 17 0.10 -12.92 -39.32
C GLU A 17 -0.41 -14.38 -39.44
N LEU A 18 -1.61 -14.65 -38.93
CA LEU A 18 -2.28 -15.95 -39.05
C LEU A 18 -2.66 -16.30 -40.50
N GLN A 19 -3.17 -15.32 -41.24
CA GLN A 19 -3.51 -15.51 -42.65
C GLN A 19 -2.25 -15.76 -43.50
N ASP A 20 -1.13 -15.11 -43.19
CA ASP A 20 0.17 -15.30 -43.85
C ASP A 20 0.79 -16.67 -43.62
N VAL A 21 0.51 -17.30 -42.47
CA VAL A 21 0.89 -18.68 -42.16
C VAL A 21 0.01 -19.65 -42.95
N LEU A 22 -1.30 -19.42 -43.01
CA LEU A 22 -2.27 -20.29 -43.68
C LEU A 22 -2.16 -20.25 -45.22
N SER A 23 -1.73 -19.12 -45.78
CA SER A 23 -1.56 -18.93 -47.23
C SER A 23 -0.23 -19.47 -47.78
N CYS A 24 0.71 -19.87 -46.90
CA CYS A 24 1.95 -20.53 -47.31
C CYS A 24 1.71 -22.00 -47.71
N MET A 25 1.87 -22.29 -49.01
CA MET A 25 1.76 -23.66 -49.56
C MET A 25 2.98 -24.54 -49.22
N ASN A 26 4.16 -23.93 -49.03
CA ASN A 26 5.36 -24.63 -48.61
C ASN A 26 5.31 -24.95 -47.11
N VAL A 27 5.44 -26.22 -46.76
CA VAL A 27 5.35 -26.72 -45.38
C VAL A 27 6.50 -26.21 -44.50
N GLU A 28 7.69 -26.05 -45.06
CA GLU A 28 8.88 -25.64 -44.33
C GLU A 28 8.81 -24.16 -43.95
N GLU A 29 8.46 -23.29 -44.90
CA GLU A 29 8.22 -21.87 -44.66
C GLU A 29 7.06 -21.64 -43.69
N ARG A 30 5.97 -22.42 -43.82
CA ARG A 30 4.84 -22.36 -42.90
C ARG A 30 5.24 -22.70 -41.47
N MET A 31 6.12 -23.68 -41.27
CA MET A 31 6.64 -24.03 -39.94
C MET A 31 7.50 -22.93 -39.35
N GLN A 32 8.35 -22.27 -40.15
CA GLN A 32 9.15 -21.14 -39.68
C GLN A 32 8.28 -19.96 -39.25
N LYS A 33 7.29 -19.57 -40.07
CA LYS A 33 6.36 -18.49 -39.73
C LYS A 33 5.55 -18.80 -38.47
N ALA A 34 5.00 -20.01 -38.36
CA ALA A 34 4.24 -20.44 -37.17
C ALA A 34 5.12 -20.42 -35.90
N LEU A 35 6.41 -20.77 -36.01
CA LEU A 35 7.34 -20.75 -34.89
C LEU A 35 7.65 -19.33 -34.41
N ILE A 36 7.68 -18.35 -35.31
CA ILE A 36 7.86 -16.93 -34.95
C ILE A 36 6.64 -16.43 -34.17
N VAL A 37 5.44 -16.70 -34.66
CA VAL A 37 4.18 -16.32 -33.99
C VAL A 37 4.11 -16.96 -32.59
N LEU A 38 4.40 -18.25 -32.47
CA LEU A 38 4.44 -18.95 -31.19
C LEU A 38 5.48 -18.38 -30.22
N LYS A 39 6.66 -17.99 -30.70
CA LYS A 39 7.68 -17.36 -29.83
C LYS A 39 7.22 -16.01 -29.29
N LYS A 40 6.56 -15.21 -30.12
CA LYS A 40 6.01 -13.90 -29.72
C LYS A 40 4.91 -14.07 -28.66
N GLU A 41 4.01 -15.04 -28.86
CA GLU A 41 2.98 -15.41 -27.87
C GLU A 41 3.59 -15.90 -26.55
N LEU A 42 4.59 -16.79 -26.62
CA LEU A 42 5.28 -17.29 -25.42
C LEU A 42 5.88 -16.13 -24.61
N MET A 43 6.51 -15.17 -25.29
CA MET A 43 7.14 -14.01 -24.65
C MET A 43 6.08 -13.10 -23.99
N ASN A 44 4.95 -12.88 -24.66
CA ASN A 44 3.83 -12.12 -24.10
C ASN A 44 3.25 -12.81 -22.86
N ALA A 45 2.99 -14.12 -22.93
CA ALA A 45 2.46 -14.89 -21.81
C ALA A 45 3.43 -14.90 -20.61
N GLN A 46 4.73 -15.00 -20.85
CA GLN A 46 5.76 -14.90 -19.81
C GLN A 46 5.78 -13.52 -19.16
N LEU A 47 5.68 -12.45 -19.95
CA LEU A 47 5.64 -11.08 -19.45
C LEU A 47 4.39 -10.85 -18.59
N GLN A 48 3.23 -11.31 -19.08
CA GLN A 48 1.97 -11.19 -18.37
C GLN A 48 2.00 -11.97 -17.05
N SER A 49 2.53 -13.19 -17.04
CA SER A 49 2.73 -13.98 -15.82
C SER A 49 3.64 -13.27 -14.81
N LYS A 50 4.72 -12.64 -15.28
CA LYS A 50 5.62 -11.86 -14.43
C LYS A 50 4.93 -10.65 -13.81
N ILE A 51 4.18 -9.89 -14.61
CA ILE A 51 3.40 -8.74 -14.14
C ILE A 51 2.39 -9.17 -13.07
N THR A 52 1.64 -10.25 -13.32
CA THR A 52 0.66 -10.77 -12.36
C THR A 52 1.32 -11.16 -11.03
N LYS A 53 2.45 -11.87 -11.07
CA LYS A 53 3.20 -12.24 -9.86
C LYS A 53 3.71 -11.01 -9.09
N ASP A 54 4.23 -10.01 -9.80
CA ASP A 54 4.71 -8.78 -9.17
C ASP A 54 3.56 -8.02 -8.48
N VAL A 55 2.40 -7.94 -9.12
CA VAL A 55 1.19 -7.32 -8.55
C VAL A 55 0.69 -8.09 -7.32
N GLU A 56 0.56 -9.42 -7.42
CA GLU A 56 0.15 -10.27 -6.29
C GLU A 56 1.10 -10.13 -5.10
N SER A 57 2.41 -10.08 -5.34
CA SER A 57 3.41 -9.92 -4.27
C SER A 57 3.24 -8.58 -3.52
N LYS A 58 2.94 -7.50 -4.24
CA LYS A 58 2.70 -6.17 -3.65
C LYS A 58 1.38 -6.12 -2.87
N ILE A 59 0.33 -6.74 -3.41
CA ILE A 59 -0.98 -6.83 -2.74
C ILE A 59 -0.86 -7.65 -1.46
N SER A 60 -0.19 -8.80 -1.50
CA SER A 60 0.01 -9.67 -0.35
C SER A 60 0.76 -8.99 0.80
N LYS A 61 1.82 -8.22 0.48
CA LYS A 61 2.53 -7.43 1.50
C LYS A 61 1.63 -6.39 2.16
N ARG A 62 0.90 -5.59 1.36
CA ARG A 62 -0.02 -4.57 1.89
C ARG A 62 -1.15 -5.17 2.72
N GLN A 63 -1.75 -6.27 2.27
CA GLN A 63 -2.78 -6.98 3.04
C GLN A 63 -2.23 -7.50 4.36
N ARG A 64 -1.00 -8.03 4.37
CA ARG A 64 -0.34 -8.49 5.60
C ARG A 64 -0.09 -7.35 6.57
N GLU A 65 0.44 -6.22 6.10
CA GLU A 65 0.67 -5.02 6.93
C GLU A 65 -0.65 -4.48 7.51
N TYR A 66 -1.69 -4.39 6.66
CA TYR A 66 -3.02 -3.96 7.09
C TYR A 66 -3.59 -4.89 8.17
N TRP A 67 -3.51 -6.20 7.95
CA TRP A 67 -3.97 -7.19 8.92
C TRP A 67 -3.23 -7.09 10.26
N LEU A 68 -1.91 -6.94 10.21
CA LEU A 68 -1.08 -6.75 11.41
C LEU A 68 -1.44 -5.46 12.17
N MET A 69 -1.72 -4.36 11.46
CA MET A 69 -2.19 -3.12 12.08
C MET A 69 -3.56 -3.29 12.77
N GLU A 70 -4.48 -3.99 12.12
CA GLU A 70 -5.81 -4.24 12.69
C GLU A 70 -5.74 -5.16 13.91
N GLN A 71 -4.89 -6.19 13.86
CA GLN A 71 -4.57 -7.05 15.01
C GLN A 71 -3.94 -6.24 16.16
N MET A 72 -2.96 -5.38 15.87
CA MET A 72 -2.37 -4.50 16.88
C MET A 72 -3.40 -3.55 17.50
N LYS A 73 -4.35 -3.04 16.71
CA LYS A 73 -5.44 -2.20 17.20
C LYS A 73 -6.39 -2.99 18.11
N GLY A 74 -6.71 -4.23 17.75
CA GLY A 74 -7.48 -5.17 18.56
C GLY A 74 -6.78 -5.51 19.89
N ILE A 75 -5.50 -5.86 19.85
CA ILE A 75 -4.69 -6.13 21.05
C ILE A 75 -4.62 -4.91 21.96
N ARG A 76 -4.38 -3.70 21.41
CA ARG A 76 -4.40 -2.46 22.20
C ARG A 76 -5.76 -2.24 22.88
N ARG A 77 -6.85 -2.55 22.21
CA ARG A 77 -8.21 -2.50 22.78
C ARG A 77 -8.40 -3.53 23.89
N GLU A 78 -8.01 -4.79 23.67
CA GLU A 78 -8.12 -5.86 24.67
C GLU A 78 -7.24 -5.64 25.90
N LEU A 79 -6.05 -5.08 25.72
CA LEU A 79 -5.15 -4.66 26.80
C LEU A 79 -5.66 -3.41 27.55
N GLY A 80 -6.80 -2.83 27.16
CA GLY A 80 -7.35 -1.63 27.79
C GLY A 80 -6.54 -0.36 27.49
N LEU A 81 -5.64 -0.39 26.50
CA LEU A 81 -4.90 0.77 25.99
C LEU A 81 -5.75 1.61 25.01
N GLU A 82 -7.07 1.42 25.02
CA GLU A 82 -8.00 2.16 24.18
C GLU A 82 -8.04 3.63 24.60
N SER A 83 -7.22 4.43 23.93
CA SER A 83 -6.99 5.84 24.21
C SER A 83 -6.43 6.03 25.62
N ASP A 84 -5.10 5.90 25.69
CA ASP A 84 -4.29 6.40 26.79
C ASP A 84 -4.92 7.71 27.28
N GLY A 85 -5.27 7.81 28.56
CA GLY A 85 -5.98 9.00 29.09
C GLY A 85 -5.26 10.31 28.75
N LYS A 86 -3.96 10.20 28.47
CA LYS A 86 -3.04 11.16 27.88
C LYS A 86 -3.48 11.74 26.53
N ASP A 87 -3.90 10.93 25.55
CA ASP A 87 -4.28 11.41 24.21
C ASP A 87 -5.56 12.26 24.28
N LYS A 88 -6.56 11.80 25.04
CA LYS A 88 -7.78 12.59 25.33
C LYS A 88 -7.48 13.88 26.09
N LEU A 89 -6.48 13.86 26.97
CA LEU A 89 -6.05 15.03 27.71
C LEU A 89 -5.41 16.06 26.77
N VAL A 90 -4.53 15.60 25.87
CA VAL A 90 -3.87 16.44 24.85
C VAL A 90 -4.89 17.05 23.89
N GLU A 91 -5.87 16.29 23.42
CA GLU A 91 -6.96 16.84 22.59
C GLU A 91 -7.76 17.92 23.31
N LYS A 92 -8.15 17.70 24.58
CA LYS A 92 -8.85 18.71 25.38
C LYS A 92 -8.07 20.01 25.53
N PHE A 93 -6.76 19.93 25.73
CA PHE A 93 -5.92 21.11 25.82
C PHE A 93 -5.82 21.86 24.49
N LYS A 94 -5.71 21.14 23.37
CA LYS A 94 -5.73 21.76 22.02
C LYS A 94 -7.06 22.45 21.73
N GLU A 95 -8.19 21.86 22.12
CA GLU A 95 -9.51 22.49 21.98
C GLU A 95 -9.67 23.75 22.83
N LYS A 96 -9.20 23.72 24.09
CA LYS A 96 -9.17 24.93 24.95
C LYS A 96 -8.31 26.02 24.31
N ALA A 97 -7.11 25.67 23.85
CA ALA A 97 -6.19 26.59 23.22
C ALA A 97 -6.74 27.24 21.94
N ALA A 98 -7.55 26.52 21.17
CA ALA A 98 -8.23 27.07 20.00
C ALA A 98 -9.31 28.11 20.35
N LYS A 99 -9.93 28.00 21.53
CA LYS A 99 -10.93 28.95 22.05
C LYS A 99 -10.28 30.17 22.69
N LEU A 100 -9.09 30.04 23.25
CA LEU A 100 -8.30 31.15 23.79
C LEU A 100 -7.57 31.87 22.64
N ALA A 101 -7.84 33.17 22.47
CA ALA A 101 -7.09 34.01 21.54
C ALA A 101 -5.69 34.33 22.12
N MET A 102 -4.82 33.31 22.16
CA MET A 102 -3.46 33.43 22.68
C MET A 102 -2.57 34.25 21.73
N PRO A 103 -1.76 35.19 22.25
CA PRO A 103 -0.71 35.87 21.48
C PRO A 103 0.30 34.87 20.90
N ASP A 104 0.86 35.17 19.72
CA ASP A 104 1.86 34.33 19.03
C ASP A 104 3.03 33.82 19.91
N PRO A 105 3.66 34.63 20.80
CA PRO A 105 4.73 34.12 21.65
C PRO A 105 4.26 33.08 22.66
N VAL A 106 3.01 33.16 23.13
CA VAL A 106 2.43 32.21 24.10
C VAL A 106 2.04 30.90 23.41
N ARG A 107 1.49 30.99 22.18
CA ARG A 107 1.12 29.82 21.38
C ARG A 107 2.30 28.90 21.10
N LYS A 108 3.46 29.46 20.76
CA LYS A 108 4.68 28.67 20.53
C LYS A 108 5.11 27.87 21.76
N VAL A 109 5.11 28.50 22.93
CA VAL A 109 5.47 27.84 24.19
C VAL A 109 4.45 26.77 24.56
N PHE A 110 3.16 27.04 24.35
CA PHE A 110 2.09 26.06 24.56
C PHE A 110 2.25 24.83 23.65
N ASP A 111 2.54 25.03 22.36
CA ASP A 111 2.73 23.94 21.40
C ASP A 111 3.98 23.09 21.70
N GLU A 112 5.04 23.69 22.23
CA GLU A 112 6.21 22.94 22.70
C GLU A 112 5.88 22.08 23.93
N GLU A 113 5.17 22.66 24.89
CA GLU A 113 4.89 22.03 26.18
C GLU A 113 3.81 20.93 26.06
N ILE A 114 2.84 21.09 25.16
CA ILE A 114 1.85 20.05 24.84
C ILE A 114 2.48 18.88 24.07
N ASN A 115 3.49 19.15 23.22
CA ASN A 115 4.25 18.10 22.56
C ASN A 115 5.10 17.31 23.56
N LYS A 116 5.71 17.97 24.55
CA LYS A 116 6.38 17.28 25.66
C LYS A 116 5.39 16.41 26.44
N LEU A 117 4.22 16.95 26.79
CA LEU A 117 3.18 16.19 27.49
C LEU A 117 2.75 14.95 26.71
N ALA A 118 2.69 15.02 25.38
CA ALA A 118 2.36 13.89 24.50
C ALA A 118 3.44 12.79 24.48
N HIS A 119 4.69 13.08 24.85
CA HIS A 119 5.79 12.11 24.87
C HIS A 119 6.17 11.63 26.29
N LEU A 120 5.83 12.39 27.34
CA LEU A 120 6.12 12.01 28.73
C LEU A 120 5.24 10.84 29.22
N GLU A 121 5.82 9.93 29.99
CA GLU A 121 5.05 8.86 30.64
C GLU A 121 4.12 9.42 31.71
N THR A 122 2.91 8.90 31.81
CA THR A 122 1.88 9.35 32.78
C THR A 122 2.29 9.13 34.24
N ALA A 123 3.25 8.24 34.50
CA ALA A 123 3.83 7.99 35.81
C ALA A 123 4.97 8.95 36.20
N ALA A 124 5.48 9.76 35.27
CA ALA A 124 6.58 10.69 35.54
C ALA A 124 6.10 11.88 36.37
N SER A 125 6.90 12.33 37.34
CA SER A 125 6.60 13.54 38.13
C SER A 125 6.45 14.78 37.24
N GLU A 126 7.23 14.84 36.16
CA GLU A 126 7.21 15.91 35.15
C GLU A 126 5.86 16.01 34.42
N PHE A 127 5.15 14.88 34.21
CA PHE A 127 3.86 14.86 33.53
C PHE A 127 2.80 15.70 34.28
N ASN A 128 2.74 15.57 35.61
CA ASN A 128 1.82 16.36 36.43
C ASN A 128 2.19 17.84 36.48
N VAL A 129 3.48 18.16 36.46
CA VAL A 129 3.96 19.55 36.46
C VAL A 129 3.61 20.25 35.14
N THR A 130 3.95 19.64 34.01
CA THR A 130 3.62 20.14 32.66
C THR A 130 2.11 20.25 32.46
N ARG A 131 1.32 19.28 32.94
CA ARG A 131 -0.15 19.34 32.90
C ARG A 131 -0.69 20.53 33.69
N ASN A 132 -0.23 20.75 34.91
CA ASN A 132 -0.69 21.87 35.74
C ASN A 132 -0.30 23.22 35.11
N TYR A 133 0.90 23.30 34.54
CA TYR A 133 1.35 24.50 33.82
C TYR A 133 0.45 24.81 32.61
N LEU A 134 0.10 23.79 31.81
CA LEU A 134 -0.81 23.93 30.67
C LEU A 134 -2.27 24.25 31.07
N ASP A 135 -2.70 23.92 32.28
CA ASP A 135 -4.04 24.27 32.79
C ASP A 135 -4.11 25.68 33.40
N TRP A 136 -2.95 26.26 33.73
CA TRP A 136 -2.82 27.66 34.18
C TRP A 136 -2.73 28.67 33.04
N LEU A 137 -2.25 28.25 31.87
CA LEU A 137 -2.15 29.04 30.63
C LEU A 137 -3.52 29.24 29.98
#